data_AF-A0AA43GPB7-F1
#
_entry.id   AF-A0AA43GPB7-F1
#
_cell.length_a   1.000
_cell.length_b   1.000
_cell.length_c   1.000
_cell.angle_alpha   90.00
_cell.angle_beta   90.00
_cell.angle_gamma   90.00
#
_symmetry.space_group_name_H-M   'P 1'
#
loop_
_entity.id
_entity.type
_entity.pdbx_description
1 polymer ?
#
loop_
_entity_poly.entity_id
_entity_poly.type
_entity_poly.pdbx_seq_one_letter_code
_entity_poly.pdbx_strand_id
1 'polypeptide(L)' 'MLEIGWLAAKLFFKGKLLRDPRYFFGQVLIGTGMGSLILLALAQTQLPLWLPITVSSLATGALMPFLLKDFKMK' A
#
# COMPACT_ATOMS: atom_id res chain seq x y z
N MET A 1 12.89 20.87 0.39
CA MET A 1 11.87 19.85 0.80
C MET A 1 12.29 18.42 0.48
N LEU A 2 13.05 18.15 -0.59
CA LEU A 2 13.59 16.80 -0.89
C LEU A 2 14.53 16.26 0.19
N GLU A 3 15.30 17.11 0.88
CA GLU A 3 16.17 16.69 1.99
C GLU A 3 15.41 16.09 3.17
N ILE A 4 14.21 16.62 3.45
CA ILE A 4 13.34 16.10 4.52
C ILE A 4 12.82 14.72 4.14
N GLY A 5 12.44 14.54 2.87
CA GLY A 5 12.06 13.24 2.32
C GLY A 5 13.21 12.22 2.35
N TRP A 6 14.45 12.67 2.07
CA TRP A 6 15.64 11.82 2.13
C TRP A 6 15.99 11.38 3.55
N LEU A 7 15.90 12.29 4.52
CA LEU A 7 16.08 11.97 5.95
C LEU A 7 14.98 11.03 6.44
N ALA A 8 13.73 11.25 6.05
CA ALA A 8 12.61 10.36 6.36
C ALA A 8 12.85 8.96 5.77
N ALA A 9 13.25 8.86 4.50
CA ALA A 9 13.60 7.57 3.88
C ALA A 9 14.75 6.88 4.63
N LYS A 10 15.81 7.60 4.98
CA LYS A 10 16.95 7.05 5.73
C LYS A 10 16.55 6.55 7.12
N LEU A 11 15.66 7.26 7.83
CA LEU A 11 15.12 6.81 9.12
C LEU A 11 14.14 5.64 8.98
N PHE A 12 13.38 5.59 7.88
CA PHE A 12 12.46 4.51 7.55
C PHE A 12 13.22 3.20 7.32
N PHE A 13 14.27 3.21 6.50
CA PHE A 13 15.16 2.06 6.30
C PHE A 13 15.92 1.66 7.56
N LYS A 14 16.22 2.60 8.45
CA LYS A 14 16.89 2.33 9.74
C LYS A 14 15.92 1.75 10.79
N GLY A 15 14.64 1.59 10.47
CA GLY A 15 13.61 1.08 11.40
C GLY A 15 13.35 1.99 12.60
N LYS A 16 13.79 3.26 12.54
CA LYS A 16 13.64 4.24 13.63
C LYS A 16 12.41 5.14 13.46
N LEU A 17 11.82 5.16 12.27
CA LEU A 17 10.63 5.96 11.98
C LEU A 17 9.33 5.22 12.33
N LEU A 18 9.32 3.90 12.12
CA LEU A 18 8.17 3.04 12.35
C LEU A 18 8.30 2.33 13.69
N ARG A 19 7.22 2.31 14.46
CA ARG A 19 7.17 1.55 15.72
C ARG A 19 7.34 0.05 15.48
N ASP A 20 6.67 -0.46 14.44
CA ASP A 20 6.71 -1.87 14.03
C ASP A 20 6.87 -2.00 12.51
N PRO A 21 8.10 -2.03 11.98
CA PRO A 21 8.34 -2.11 10.54
C PRO A 21 7.80 -3.40 9.93
N ARG A 22 7.81 -4.52 10.67
CA ARG A 22 7.24 -5.80 10.20
C ARG A 22 5.73 -5.72 9.97
N TYR A 23 5.01 -5.01 10.85
CA TYR A 23 3.56 -4.83 10.72
C TYR A 23 3.23 -3.99 9.48
N PHE A 24 3.98 -2.90 9.25
CA PHE A 24 3.84 -2.07 8.06
C PHE A 24 4.07 -2.85 6.76
N PHE A 25 5.19 -3.59 6.66
CA PHE A 25 5.45 -4.40 5.48
C PHE A 25 4.41 -5.49 5.28
N GLY A 26 3.95 -6.14 6.36
CA GLY A 26 2.88 -7.13 6.29
C GLY A 26 1.57 -6.55 5.75
N GLN A 27 1.16 -5.38 6.24
CA GLN A 27 -0.03 -4.71 5.73
C GLN A 27 0.12 -4.24 4.28
N VAL A 28 1.26 -3.66 3.90
CA VAL A 28 1.50 -3.31 2.50
C VAL A 28 1.42 -4.55 1.62
N LEU A 29 2.03 -5.66 2.04
CA LEU A 29 1.99 -6.91 1.28
C LEU A 29 0.56 -7.48 1.16
N ILE A 30 -0.24 -7.40 2.23
CA ILE A 30 -1.65 -7.80 2.21
C ILE A 30 -2.47 -6.89 1.31
N GLY A 31 -2.31 -5.57 1.41
CA GLY A 31 -3.01 -4.60 0.58
C GLY A 31 -2.68 -4.74 -0.90
N THR A 32 -1.38 -4.85 -1.23
CA THR A 32 -0.91 -5.07 -2.61
C THR A 32 -1.32 -6.44 -3.13
N GLY A 33 -1.22 -7.49 -2.32
CA GLY A 33 -1.64 -8.84 -2.70
C GLY A 33 -3.14 -8.93 -2.97
N MET A 34 -3.96 -8.32 -2.10
CA MET A 34 -5.41 -8.32 -2.28
C MET A 34 -5.83 -7.45 -3.46
N GLY A 35 -5.21 -6.28 -3.64
CA GLY A 35 -5.42 -5.44 -4.82
C GLY A 35 -5.03 -6.12 -6.14
N SER A 36 -3.91 -6.84 -6.15
CA SER A 36 -3.44 -7.60 -7.32
C SER A 36 -4.32 -8.80 -7.62
N LEU A 37 -4.79 -9.52 -6.60
CA LEU A 37 -5.76 -10.62 -6.75
C LEU A 37 -7.08 -10.13 -7.35
N ILE A 38 -7.60 -8.99 -6.86
CA ILE A 38 -8.80 -8.36 -7.42
C ILE A 38 -8.56 -7.99 -8.88
N LEU A 39 -7.42 -7.38 -9.20
CA LEU A 39 -7.07 -7.02 -10.58
C LEU A 39 -6.97 -8.26 -11.48
N LEU A 40 -6.31 -9.32 -11.05
CA LEU A 40 -6.22 -10.58 -11.80
C LEU A 40 -7.59 -11.23 -12.03
N ALA A 41 -8.44 -11.26 -10.99
CA ALA A 41 -9.79 -11.81 -11.09
C ALA A 41 -10.66 -11.01 -12.08
N LEU A 42 -10.51 -9.69 -12.06
CA LEU A 42 -11.28 -8.77 -12.90
C LEU A 42 -10.65 -8.56 -14.30
N ALA A 43 -9.42 -9.04 -14.52
CA ALA A 43 -8.79 -9.13 -15.83
C ALA A 43 -9.20 -10.39 -16.62
N GLN A 44 -9.67 -11.44 -15.92
CA GLN A 44 -10.22 -12.64 -16.56
C GLN A 44 -11.63 -12.44 -17.11
N THR A 45 -12.39 -11.50 -16.55
CA THR A 45 -13.60 -11.02 -17.21
C THR A 45 -13.16 -10.19 -18.41
N GLN A 46 -13.66 -10.49 -19.61
CA GLN A 46 -13.32 -9.82 -20.89
C GLN A 46 -13.75 -8.33 -20.95
N LEU A 47 -13.82 -7.67 -19.79
CA LEU A 47 -14.12 -6.26 -19.63
C LEU A 47 -12.93 -5.41 -20.08
N PRO A 48 -13.19 -4.20 -20.61
CA PRO A 48 -12.13 -3.28 -20.98
C PRO A 48 -11.28 -2.98 -19.75
N LEU A 49 -9.97 -3.20 -19.86
CA LEU A 49 -8.97 -3.13 -18.78
C LEU A 49 -9.03 -1.83 -17.95
N TRP A 50 -9.61 -0.77 -18.48
CA TRP A 50 -9.84 0.49 -17.78
C TRP A 50 -10.72 0.35 -16.52
N LEU A 51 -11.79 -0.44 -16.57
CA LEU A 51 -12.66 -0.67 -15.42
C LEU A 51 -11.95 -1.41 -14.27
N PRO A 52 -11.33 -2.57 -14.49
CA PRO A 52 -10.65 -3.30 -13.43
C PRO A 52 -9.46 -2.55 -12.85
N ILE A 53 -8.71 -1.79 -13.66
CA ILE A 53 -7.60 -0.95 -13.15
C ILE A 53 -8.14 0.16 -12.25
N THR A 54 -9.22 0.82 -12.65
CA THR A 54 -9.80 1.93 -11.86
C THR A 54 -10.38 1.39 -10.54
N VAL A 55 -11.12 0.29 -10.59
CA VAL A 55 -11.73 -0.32 -9.41
C VAL A 55 -10.67 -0.91 -8.48
N SER A 56 -9.65 -1.60 -9.00
CA SER A 56 -8.58 -2.16 -8.16
C SER A 56 -7.73 -1.06 -7.54
N SER A 57 -7.41 0.00 -8.29
CA SER A 57 -6.67 1.15 -7.78
C SER A 57 -7.45 1.89 -6.70
N LEU A 58 -8.75 2.13 -6.93
CA LEU A 58 -9.63 2.76 -5.94
C LEU A 58 -9.77 1.88 -4.68
N ALA A 59 -10.00 0.58 -4.84
CA ALA A 59 -10.12 -0.36 -3.74
C ALA A 59 -8.82 -0.45 -2.93
N THR A 60 -7.68 -0.57 -3.60
CA THR A 60 -6.36 -0.63 -2.95
C THR A 60 -6.04 0.68 -2.24
N GLY A 61 -6.32 1.81 -2.90
CA GLY A 61 -6.13 3.15 -2.35
C GLY A 61 -7.04 3.45 -1.15
N ALA A 62 -8.28 2.94 -1.14
CA ALA A 62 -9.19 3.04 -0.01
C ALA A 62 -8.84 2.07 1.14
N LEU A 63 -8.27 0.91 0.81
CA LEU A 63 -7.78 -0.04 1.82
C LEU A 63 -6.55 0.47 2.55
N MET A 64 -5.65 1.17 1.85
CA MET A 64 -4.37 1.64 2.38
C MET A 64 -4.50 2.51 3.65
N PRO A 65 -5.40 3.51 3.75
CA PRO A 65 -5.61 4.28 4.98
C PRO A 65 -6.27 3.47 6.09
N PHE A 66 -7.05 2.42 5.76
CA PHE A 66 -7.66 1.55 6.77
C PHE A 66 -6.65 0.56 7.33
N LEU A 67 -5.75 0.02 6.50
CA LEU A 67 -4.63 -0.78 6.96
C LEU A 67 -3.70 0.08 7.81
N LEU A 68 -3.28 1.24 7.31
CA LEU A 68 -2.38 2.15 8.04
C LEU A 68 -3.07 2.88 9.21
N LYS A 69 -4.27 2.47 9.65
CA LYS A 69 -4.99 3.10 10.75
C LYS A 69 -4.29 2.93 12.11
N ASP A 70 -3.62 1.80 12.33
CA ASP A 70 -2.82 1.55 13.55
C ASP A 70 -1.36 2.04 13.42
N PHE A 71 -1.08 2.80 12.37
CA PHE A 71 0.23 3.37 12.12
C PHE A 71 0.55 4.49 13.14
N LYS A 72 1.21 4.13 14.22
CA LYS A 72 1.85 5.10 15.13
C LYS A 72 3.30 5.33 14.72
N MET A 73 3.59 6.56 14.30
CA MET A 73 4.96 7.09 14.27
C MET A 73 5.51 7.15 15.70
N LYS A 74 6.80 6.90 15.89
CA LYS A 74 7.49 7.03 17.19
C LYS A 74 8.04 8.44 17.36
#